data_AF-A0A2J0LKV0-F1
#
_entry.id   AF-A0A2J0LKV0-F1
#
_cell.length_a   1.000
_cell.length_b   1.000
_cell.length_c   1.000
_cell.angle_alpha   90.00
_cell.angle_beta   90.00
_cell.angle_gamma   90.00
#
_symmetry.space_group_name_H-M   'P 1'
#
loop_
_entity.id
_entity.type
_entity.pdbx_description
1 polymer ?
#
loop_
_entity_poly.entity_id
_entity_poly.type
_entity_poly.pdbx_seq_one_letter_code
_entity_poly.pdbx_strand_id
1 'polypeptide(L)'
;PPFVAQIGDGENGGVMMNEFPSAYNIAFQEISKEGTVSMNGTEYLEFVKHAGLAENSFMPVQPVSQSKIWEFLKEYSHGAADRAIEKVKQKYPGFSLEKASWTNDKDWVKGYEDIMDPIIQLSAAFHKRFDNEIYRRGFETLPCRKALFYLLLSQTSCFRYWGTGIWTDYAKEICRRGMEIINKSQGTVSNRPLLNVDKDFFI
;
A
#
# COMPACT_ATOMS: atom_id res chain seq x y z
N PRO A 1 -19.25 4.31 -23.60
CA PRO A 1 -18.54 5.09 -24.63
C PRO A 1 -17.03 4.87 -24.46
N PRO A 2 -16.24 4.91 -25.54
CA PRO A 2 -14.80 4.78 -25.42
C PRO A 2 -14.25 5.91 -24.54
N PHE A 3 -13.34 5.58 -23.65
CA PHE A 3 -12.61 6.55 -22.84
C PHE A 3 -11.12 6.30 -22.99
N VAL A 4 -10.33 7.36 -22.84
CA VAL A 4 -8.88 7.25 -22.71
C VAL A 4 -8.53 7.74 -21.32
N ALA A 5 -7.94 6.87 -20.51
CA ALA A 5 -7.39 7.25 -19.21
C ALA A 5 -5.89 7.44 -19.33
N GLN A 6 -5.44 8.68 -19.15
CA GLN A 6 -4.02 8.98 -19.02
C GLN A 6 -3.68 9.02 -17.53
N ILE A 7 -2.75 8.15 -17.12
CA ILE A 7 -2.21 8.10 -15.76
C ILE A 7 -0.70 8.26 -15.83
N GLY A 8 -0.15 8.94 -14.84
CA GLY A 8 1.29 9.12 -14.70
C GLY A 8 1.62 9.72 -13.34
N ASP A 9 2.81 9.37 -12.84
CA ASP A 9 3.32 9.91 -11.58
C ASP A 9 3.58 11.41 -11.72
N GLY A 10 3.15 12.21 -10.73
CA GLY A 10 3.18 13.67 -10.80
C GLY A 10 4.59 14.25 -10.88
N GLU A 11 5.57 13.53 -10.36
CA GLU A 11 7.00 13.84 -10.43
C GLU A 11 7.51 13.87 -11.89
N ASN A 12 6.83 13.17 -12.79
CA ASN A 12 7.11 13.30 -14.22
C ASN A 12 6.83 14.72 -14.73
N GLY A 13 5.88 15.43 -14.10
CA GLY A 13 5.41 16.75 -14.48
C GLY A 13 6.14 17.90 -13.79
N GLY A 14 7.46 18.04 -13.98
CA GLY A 14 8.24 19.16 -13.45
C GLY A 14 9.46 18.78 -12.58
N VAL A 15 9.67 17.49 -12.30
CA VAL A 15 10.93 16.99 -11.74
C VAL A 15 11.70 16.19 -12.79
N MET A 16 11.02 15.29 -13.52
CA MET A 16 11.65 14.48 -14.58
C MET A 16 11.46 15.07 -15.99
N MET A 17 10.34 15.76 -16.25
CA MET A 17 10.09 16.50 -17.51
C MET A 17 9.62 17.91 -17.19
N ASN A 18 10.52 18.89 -17.31
CA ASN A 18 10.25 20.28 -16.95
C ASN A 18 9.22 20.95 -17.87
N GLU A 19 9.11 20.47 -19.10
CA GLU A 19 8.22 20.97 -20.13
C GLU A 19 6.78 20.46 -19.97
N PHE A 20 6.57 19.41 -19.17
CA PHE A 20 5.26 18.78 -19.07
C PHE A 20 4.17 19.73 -18.55
N PRO A 21 4.36 20.56 -17.50
CA PRO A 21 3.30 21.45 -17.03
C PRO A 21 2.80 22.43 -18.09
N SER A 22 3.70 23.03 -18.87
CA SER A 22 3.31 23.95 -19.94
C SER A 22 2.67 23.20 -21.11
N ALA A 23 3.23 22.05 -21.51
CA ALA A 23 2.66 21.21 -22.56
C ALA A 23 1.27 20.68 -22.20
N TYR A 24 1.06 20.27 -20.95
CA TYR A 24 -0.24 19.84 -20.43
C TYR A 24 -1.28 20.97 -20.55
N ASN A 25 -0.92 22.19 -20.15
CA ASN A 25 -1.84 23.33 -20.24
C ASN A 25 -2.25 23.63 -21.69
N ILE A 26 -1.29 23.59 -22.62
CA ILE A 26 -1.56 23.77 -24.05
C ILE A 26 -2.49 22.66 -24.55
N ALA A 27 -2.10 21.39 -24.34
CA ALA A 27 -2.86 20.24 -24.79
C ALA A 27 -4.29 20.23 -24.22
N PHE A 28 -4.46 20.58 -22.93
CA PHE A 28 -5.76 20.63 -22.29
C PHE A 28 -6.64 21.78 -22.83
N GLN A 29 -6.05 22.94 -23.13
CA GLN A 29 -6.77 24.07 -23.73
C GLN A 29 -7.22 23.78 -25.17
N GLU A 30 -6.50 22.92 -25.90
CA GLU A 30 -6.86 22.47 -27.25
C GLU A 30 -7.98 21.42 -27.24
N ILE A 31 -8.29 20.79 -26.10
CA ILE A 31 -9.41 19.86 -25.99
C ILE A 31 -10.73 20.63 -26.18
N SER A 32 -11.48 20.22 -27.20
CA SER A 32 -12.75 20.83 -27.57
C SER A 32 -13.90 20.38 -26.67
N LYS A 33 -15.04 21.07 -26.76
CA LYS A 33 -16.30 20.68 -26.09
C LYS A 33 -17.15 19.70 -26.91
N GLU A 34 -16.70 19.36 -28.11
CA GLU A 34 -17.34 18.45 -29.04
C GLU A 34 -16.38 17.30 -29.42
N GLY A 35 -16.93 16.11 -29.65
CA GLY A 35 -16.14 14.90 -29.91
C GLY A 35 -15.46 14.37 -28.65
N THR A 36 -14.15 14.55 -28.54
CA THR A 36 -13.36 14.14 -27.36
C THR A 36 -13.40 15.25 -26.33
N VAL A 37 -14.00 14.98 -25.17
CA VAL A 37 -14.10 15.92 -24.06
C VAL A 37 -13.26 15.46 -22.88
N SER A 38 -12.62 16.40 -22.19
CA SER A 38 -11.94 16.12 -20.93
C SER A 38 -12.96 16.01 -19.80
N MET A 39 -12.67 15.10 -18.87
CA MET A 39 -13.46 14.93 -17.66
C MET A 39 -12.58 14.33 -16.57
N ASN A 40 -12.90 14.63 -15.32
CA ASN A 40 -12.29 13.94 -14.18
C ASN A 40 -12.95 12.57 -13.97
N GLY A 41 -12.36 11.76 -13.08
CA GLY A 41 -12.85 10.42 -12.78
C GLY A 41 -14.28 10.41 -12.23
N THR A 42 -14.64 11.37 -11.38
CA THR A 42 -15.99 11.47 -10.81
C THR A 42 -17.03 11.78 -11.89
N GLU A 43 -16.78 12.76 -12.74
CA GLU A 43 -17.66 13.12 -13.87
C GLU A 43 -17.90 11.93 -14.80
N TYR A 44 -16.85 11.17 -15.12
CA TYR A 44 -16.97 9.95 -15.92
C TYR A 44 -17.86 8.91 -15.24
N LEU A 45 -17.64 8.63 -13.96
CA LEU A 45 -18.42 7.64 -13.21
C LEU A 45 -19.89 8.05 -13.07
N GLU A 46 -20.16 9.34 -12.86
CA GLU A 46 -21.52 9.88 -12.84
C GLU A 46 -22.19 9.75 -14.21
N PHE A 47 -21.48 10.04 -15.29
CA PHE A 47 -21.99 9.89 -16.65
C PHE A 47 -22.31 8.42 -16.98
N VAL A 48 -21.43 7.49 -16.60
CA VAL A 48 -21.65 6.04 -16.76
C VAL A 48 -22.89 5.59 -15.98
N LYS A 49 -23.09 6.07 -14.76
CA LYS A 49 -24.28 5.79 -13.95
C LYS A 49 -25.55 6.34 -14.60
N HIS A 50 -25.52 7.58 -15.10
CA HIS A 50 -26.66 8.18 -15.81
C HIS A 50 -26.99 7.47 -17.13
N ALA A 51 -26.01 6.82 -17.77
CA ALA A 51 -26.24 5.96 -18.93
C ALA A 51 -26.97 4.64 -18.59
N GLY A 52 -27.33 4.42 -17.32
CA GLY A 52 -28.10 3.26 -16.86
C GLY A 52 -27.25 2.05 -16.48
N LEU A 53 -25.92 2.20 -16.44
CA LEU A 53 -25.02 1.13 -15.98
C LEU A 53 -24.99 1.11 -14.45
N ALA A 54 -25.27 -0.05 -13.87
CA ALA A 54 -25.18 -0.31 -12.44
C ALA A 54 -23.85 -1.01 -12.10
N GLU A 55 -23.52 -1.12 -10.81
CA GLU A 55 -22.28 -1.79 -10.36
C GLU A 55 -22.12 -3.21 -10.91
N ASN A 56 -23.23 -3.95 -11.03
CA ASN A 56 -23.25 -5.31 -11.60
C ASN A 56 -23.12 -5.35 -13.14
N SER A 57 -23.09 -4.20 -13.80
CA SER A 57 -22.86 -4.09 -15.24
C SER A 57 -21.36 -4.10 -15.59
N PHE A 58 -20.49 -3.89 -14.60
CA PHE A 58 -19.04 -3.90 -14.78
C PHE A 58 -18.45 -5.30 -14.60
N MET A 59 -17.42 -5.61 -15.38
CA MET A 59 -16.61 -6.79 -15.15
C MET A 59 -15.80 -6.63 -13.85
N PRO A 60 -15.80 -7.62 -12.95
CA PRO A 60 -14.99 -7.55 -11.74
C PRO A 60 -13.51 -7.51 -12.12
N VAL A 61 -12.81 -6.47 -11.66
CA VAL A 61 -11.35 -6.39 -11.77
C VAL A 61 -10.75 -7.13 -10.58
N GLN A 62 -9.88 -8.10 -10.86
CA GLN A 62 -9.20 -8.89 -9.83
C GLN A 62 -7.70 -8.93 -10.11
N PRO A 63 -6.84 -8.87 -9.08
CA PRO A 63 -5.42 -9.19 -9.20
C PRO A 63 -5.21 -10.55 -9.88
N VAL A 64 -4.12 -10.64 -10.63
CA VAL A 64 -3.77 -11.87 -11.35
C VAL A 64 -3.73 -13.04 -10.39
N SER A 65 -4.29 -14.17 -10.81
CA SER A 65 -4.44 -15.40 -10.03
C SER A 65 -5.36 -15.35 -8.80
N GLN A 66 -5.89 -14.19 -8.37
CA GLN A 66 -6.78 -14.12 -7.20
C GLN A 66 -8.06 -14.96 -7.41
N SER A 67 -8.55 -15.04 -8.65
CA SER A 67 -9.74 -15.83 -8.99
C SER A 67 -9.65 -17.30 -8.59
N LYS A 68 -8.43 -17.86 -8.57
CA LYS A 68 -8.17 -19.26 -8.16
C LYS A 68 -8.48 -19.48 -6.68
N ILE A 69 -8.32 -18.46 -5.83
CA ILE A 69 -8.66 -18.55 -4.39
C ILE A 69 -10.17 -18.76 -4.23
N TRP A 70 -10.99 -18.06 -5.03
CA TRP A 70 -12.45 -18.14 -4.96
C TRP A 70 -13.00 -19.51 -5.38
N GLU A 71 -12.22 -20.33 -6.12
CA GLU A 71 -12.58 -21.72 -6.38
C GLU A 71 -12.68 -22.55 -5.08
N PHE A 72 -11.87 -22.21 -4.06
CA PHE A 72 -11.73 -22.98 -2.83
C PHE A 72 -12.30 -22.29 -1.60
N LEU A 73 -12.46 -20.97 -1.63
CA LEU A 73 -13.10 -20.22 -0.55
C LEU A 73 -14.62 -20.39 -0.64
N LYS A 74 -15.15 -21.37 0.09
CA LYS A 74 -16.61 -21.67 0.16
C LYS A 74 -17.27 -21.16 1.44
N GLU A 75 -16.48 -20.82 2.43
CA GLU A 75 -16.94 -20.38 3.75
C GLU A 75 -16.16 -19.14 4.18
N TYR A 76 -16.83 -18.26 4.91
CA TYR A 76 -16.24 -17.03 5.44
C TYR A 76 -16.03 -17.20 6.94
N SER A 77 -14.90 -17.79 7.31
CA SER A 77 -14.51 -18.04 8.70
C SER A 77 -13.04 -17.68 8.92
N HIS A 78 -12.62 -17.59 10.19
CA HIS A 78 -11.21 -17.49 10.54
C HIS A 78 -10.39 -18.61 9.87
N GLY A 79 -9.27 -18.24 9.23
CA GLY A 79 -8.39 -19.14 8.50
C GLY A 79 -8.96 -19.75 7.20
N ALA A 80 -10.17 -19.38 6.77
CA ALA A 80 -10.74 -19.93 5.53
C ALA A 80 -9.93 -19.54 4.29
N ALA A 81 -9.46 -18.28 4.25
CA ALA A 81 -8.58 -17.78 3.20
C ALA A 81 -7.26 -18.54 3.15
N ASP A 82 -6.62 -18.79 4.30
CA ASP A 82 -5.35 -19.52 4.38
C ASP A 82 -5.48 -20.94 3.82
N ARG A 83 -6.54 -21.66 4.25
CA ARG A 83 -6.85 -23.00 3.72
C ARG A 83 -7.12 -23.00 2.22
N ALA A 84 -7.81 -21.97 1.71
CA ALA A 84 -8.06 -21.82 0.28
C ALA A 84 -6.76 -21.57 -0.49
N ILE A 85 -5.91 -20.66 -0.01
CA ILE A 85 -4.60 -20.34 -0.58
C ILE A 85 -3.70 -21.59 -0.62
N GLU A 86 -3.69 -22.39 0.44
CA GLU A 86 -2.91 -23.64 0.48
C GLU A 86 -3.38 -24.64 -0.57
N LYS A 87 -4.69 -24.86 -0.72
CA LYS A 87 -5.25 -25.70 -1.77
C LYS A 87 -4.92 -25.19 -3.18
N VAL A 88 -4.95 -23.88 -3.37
CA VAL A 88 -4.55 -23.25 -4.65
C VAL A 88 -3.08 -23.51 -4.95
N LYS A 89 -2.18 -23.34 -3.97
CA LYS A 89 -0.74 -23.62 -4.12
C LYS A 89 -0.48 -25.08 -4.52
N GLN A 90 -1.26 -26.02 -3.99
CA GLN A 90 -1.17 -27.44 -4.35
C GLN A 90 -1.68 -27.73 -5.76
N LYS A 91 -2.82 -27.14 -6.16
CA LYS A 91 -3.46 -27.40 -7.47
C LYS A 91 -2.77 -26.67 -8.63
N TYR A 92 -2.27 -25.47 -8.41
CA TYR A 92 -1.77 -24.58 -9.45
C TYR A 92 -0.28 -24.27 -9.27
N PRO A 93 0.61 -25.05 -9.90
CA PRO A 93 2.04 -24.75 -9.92
C PRO A 93 2.30 -23.32 -10.42
N GLY A 94 3.16 -22.58 -9.71
CA GLY A 94 3.48 -21.19 -10.05
C GLY A 94 2.46 -20.15 -9.60
N PHE A 95 1.45 -20.53 -8.80
CA PHE A 95 0.60 -19.56 -8.10
C PHE A 95 1.44 -18.68 -7.15
N SER A 96 1.33 -17.38 -7.31
CA SER A 96 1.94 -16.38 -6.43
C SER A 96 0.98 -15.21 -6.22
N LEU A 97 0.96 -14.69 -4.99
CA LEU A 97 0.25 -13.46 -4.60
C LEU A 97 1.22 -12.29 -4.39
N GLU A 98 2.51 -12.52 -4.60
CA GLU A 98 3.59 -11.56 -4.30
C GLU A 98 3.81 -10.58 -5.47
N LYS A 99 3.20 -10.88 -6.61
CA LYS A 99 3.26 -10.10 -7.85
C LYS A 99 1.98 -9.32 -8.04
N ALA A 100 2.09 -8.01 -8.08
CA ALA A 100 1.01 -7.12 -8.48
C ALA A 100 1.62 -5.76 -8.84
N SER A 101 1.60 -5.40 -10.11
CA SER A 101 1.95 -4.06 -10.56
C SER A 101 1.16 -3.72 -11.81
N TRP A 102 1.10 -2.44 -12.15
CA TRP A 102 0.51 -1.99 -13.42
C TRP A 102 1.27 -2.52 -14.65
N THR A 103 2.51 -2.99 -14.48
CA THR A 103 3.34 -3.69 -15.48
C THR A 103 3.27 -5.22 -15.39
N ASN A 104 2.60 -5.75 -14.36
CA ASN A 104 2.34 -7.16 -14.09
C ASN A 104 3.56 -8.09 -13.88
N ASP A 105 4.77 -7.54 -13.73
CA ASP A 105 6.02 -8.31 -13.65
C ASP A 105 6.80 -8.10 -12.34
N LYS A 106 6.54 -7.02 -11.61
CA LYS A 106 7.29 -6.69 -10.38
C LYS A 106 6.87 -7.58 -9.21
N ASP A 107 7.87 -8.20 -8.60
CA ASP A 107 7.76 -8.89 -7.31
C ASP A 107 8.04 -7.90 -6.18
N TRP A 108 7.19 -7.88 -5.14
CA TRP A 108 7.32 -6.97 -4.01
C TRP A 108 7.78 -7.65 -2.73
N VAL A 109 8.08 -8.94 -2.79
CA VAL A 109 8.46 -9.76 -1.63
C VAL A 109 9.83 -10.39 -1.86
N LYS A 110 10.01 -11.12 -2.96
CA LYS A 110 11.24 -11.85 -3.25
C LYS A 110 12.40 -10.90 -3.49
N GLY A 111 13.52 -11.12 -2.80
CA GLY A 111 14.72 -10.29 -2.90
C GLY A 111 14.70 -9.04 -2.02
N TYR A 112 13.67 -8.87 -1.19
CA TYR A 112 13.53 -7.77 -0.23
C TYR A 112 13.43 -8.25 1.22
N GLU A 113 13.89 -9.47 1.50
CA GLU A 113 13.78 -10.12 2.81
C GLU A 113 14.39 -9.26 3.93
N ASP A 114 15.53 -8.61 3.66
CA ASP A 114 16.25 -7.73 4.57
C ASP A 114 15.44 -6.49 5.04
N ILE A 115 14.33 -6.18 4.36
CA ILE A 115 13.39 -5.11 4.72
C ILE A 115 12.05 -5.70 5.17
N MET A 116 11.57 -6.72 4.45
CA MET A 116 10.29 -7.37 4.73
C MET A 116 10.28 -8.06 6.09
N ASP A 117 11.36 -8.73 6.47
CA ASP A 117 11.44 -9.42 7.76
C ASP A 117 11.29 -8.45 8.95
N PRO A 118 12.03 -7.32 9.02
CA PRO A 118 11.79 -6.29 10.04
C PRO A 118 10.36 -5.74 10.04
N ILE A 119 9.75 -5.49 8.88
CA ILE A 119 8.38 -4.98 8.77
C ILE A 119 7.38 -6.00 9.33
N ILE A 120 7.52 -7.27 8.95
CA ILE A 120 6.65 -8.37 9.40
C ILE A 120 6.80 -8.55 10.92
N GLN A 121 8.02 -8.53 11.43
CA GLN A 121 8.28 -8.63 12.88
C GLN A 121 7.64 -7.46 13.64
N LEU A 122 7.79 -6.22 13.15
CA LEU A 122 7.16 -5.05 13.75
C LEU A 122 5.63 -5.16 13.72
N SER A 123 5.04 -5.56 12.60
CA SER A 123 3.59 -5.75 12.47
C SER A 123 3.08 -6.79 13.46
N ALA A 124 3.71 -7.97 13.51
CA ALA A 124 3.32 -9.03 14.44
C ALA A 124 3.46 -8.60 15.91
N ALA A 125 4.54 -7.90 16.26
CA ALA A 125 4.77 -7.38 17.60
C ALA A 125 3.74 -6.30 17.99
N PHE A 126 3.40 -5.41 17.06
CA PHE A 126 2.39 -4.38 17.25
C PHE A 126 1.03 -5.00 17.58
N HIS A 127 0.56 -5.91 16.73
CA HIS A 127 -0.74 -6.57 16.91
C HIS A 127 -0.80 -7.38 18.21
N LYS A 128 0.25 -8.17 18.49
CA LYS A 128 0.37 -8.91 19.75
C LYS A 128 0.28 -8.01 20.98
N ARG A 129 0.83 -6.79 20.91
CA ARG A 129 0.87 -5.86 22.05
C ARG A 129 -0.39 -5.02 22.19
N PHE A 130 -0.96 -4.55 21.09
CA PHE A 130 -1.97 -3.48 21.12
C PHE A 130 -3.37 -3.93 20.69
N ASP A 131 -3.58 -5.08 20.05
CA ASP A 131 -4.93 -5.47 19.56
C ASP A 131 -5.98 -5.50 20.67
N ASN A 132 -5.66 -6.11 21.82
CA ASN A 132 -6.56 -6.14 22.98
C ASN A 132 -6.81 -4.75 23.58
N GLU A 133 -5.84 -3.85 23.48
CA GLU A 133 -5.96 -2.46 23.95
C GLU A 133 -6.85 -1.67 22.99
N ILE A 134 -6.57 -1.74 21.69
CA ILE A 134 -7.33 -1.11 20.62
C ILE A 134 -8.78 -1.57 20.64
N TYR A 135 -9.05 -2.86 20.83
CA TYR A 135 -10.40 -3.38 20.92
C TYR A 135 -11.20 -2.75 22.07
N ARG A 136 -10.56 -2.49 23.22
CA ARG A 136 -11.25 -1.99 24.42
C ARG A 136 -11.40 -0.46 24.45
N ARG A 137 -10.43 0.27 23.89
CA ARG A 137 -10.34 1.73 24.05
C ARG A 137 -9.86 2.47 22.79
N GLY A 138 -9.78 1.81 21.65
CA GLY A 138 -9.22 2.39 20.43
C GLY A 138 -7.74 2.79 20.57
N PHE A 139 -7.31 3.73 19.72
CA PHE A 139 -5.91 4.21 19.64
C PHE A 139 -5.59 5.34 20.64
N GLU A 140 -6.05 5.20 21.88
CA GLU A 140 -5.99 6.28 22.87
C GLU A 140 -4.61 6.50 23.50
N THR A 141 -3.77 5.46 23.60
CA THR A 141 -2.48 5.60 24.26
C THR A 141 -1.40 6.15 23.32
N LEU A 142 -0.54 7.02 23.85
CA LEU A 142 0.57 7.58 23.09
C LEU A 142 1.54 6.49 22.56
N PRO A 143 1.92 5.45 23.32
CA PRO A 143 2.74 4.36 22.80
C PRO A 143 2.07 3.63 21.62
N CYS A 144 0.76 3.36 21.70
CA CYS A 144 0.03 2.72 20.61
C CYS A 144 0.07 3.58 19.34
N ARG A 145 -0.25 4.87 19.43
CA ARG A 145 -0.23 5.78 18.25
C ARG A 145 1.17 5.93 17.66
N LYS A 146 2.20 6.05 18.50
CA LYS A 146 3.59 6.15 18.03
C LYS A 146 4.05 4.87 17.35
N ALA A 147 3.78 3.70 17.94
CA ALA A 147 4.12 2.42 17.33
C ALA A 147 3.38 2.21 16.01
N LEU A 148 2.09 2.58 15.94
CA LEU A 148 1.30 2.54 14.71
C LEU A 148 1.90 3.44 13.63
N PHE A 149 2.32 4.66 13.97
CA PHE A 149 2.97 5.57 13.04
C PHE A 149 4.22 4.94 12.40
N TYR A 150 5.12 4.36 13.20
CA TYR A 150 6.31 3.67 12.68
C TYR A 150 5.94 2.43 11.84
N LEU A 151 4.90 1.68 12.22
CA LEU A 151 4.41 0.55 11.44
C LEU A 151 3.86 1.00 10.07
N LEU A 152 3.06 2.06 10.02
CA LEU A 152 2.51 2.57 8.76
C LEU A 152 3.60 3.13 7.85
N LEU A 153 4.59 3.85 8.42
CA LEU A 153 5.73 4.34 7.66
C LEU A 153 6.59 3.20 7.10
N SER A 154 6.81 2.14 7.88
CA SER A 154 7.65 1.03 7.42
C SER A 154 7.04 0.27 6.25
N GLN A 155 5.71 0.29 6.12
CA GLN A 155 4.97 -0.44 5.10
C GLN A 155 4.92 0.23 3.72
N THR A 156 5.51 1.41 3.54
CA THR A 156 5.61 2.06 2.23
C THR A 156 6.30 1.16 1.19
N SER A 157 5.82 1.19 -0.05
CA SER A 157 6.42 0.42 -1.16
C SER A 157 7.75 1.01 -1.63
N CYS A 158 8.02 2.30 -1.36
CA CYS A 158 9.23 3.00 -1.78
C CYS A 158 10.53 2.29 -1.35
N PHE A 159 10.57 1.72 -0.15
CA PHE A 159 11.76 1.01 0.36
C PHE A 159 12.12 -0.24 -0.44
N ARG A 160 11.16 -0.82 -1.18
CA ARG A 160 11.40 -1.93 -2.11
C ARG A 160 11.59 -1.44 -3.54
N TYR A 161 10.88 -0.36 -3.90
CA TYR A 161 10.91 0.15 -5.26
C TYR A 161 12.28 0.68 -5.68
N TRP A 162 12.96 1.43 -4.81
CA TRP A 162 14.22 2.12 -5.12
C TRP A 162 15.49 1.26 -4.92
N GLY A 163 15.34 -0.04 -4.65
CA GLY A 163 16.48 -0.96 -4.49
C GLY A 163 17.16 -0.84 -3.13
N THR A 164 18.50 -0.94 -3.11
CA THR A 164 19.31 -0.97 -1.89
C THR A 164 19.96 0.38 -1.56
N GLY A 165 20.30 0.61 -0.29
CA GLY A 165 21.07 1.78 0.16
C GLY A 165 20.32 2.60 1.22
N ILE A 166 20.42 3.93 1.14
CA ILE A 166 19.89 4.82 2.19
C ILE A 166 18.39 4.60 2.48
N TRP A 167 17.60 4.29 1.45
CA TRP A 167 16.18 3.94 1.60
C TRP A 167 15.97 2.68 2.44
N THR A 168 16.82 1.67 2.26
CA THR A 168 16.74 0.42 3.03
C THR A 168 17.22 0.61 4.48
N ASP A 169 18.21 1.49 4.69
CA ASP A 169 18.67 1.85 6.03
C ASP A 169 17.58 2.60 6.80
N TYR A 170 16.87 3.51 6.13
CA TYR A 170 15.71 4.18 6.70
C TYR A 170 14.59 3.21 7.03
N ALA A 171 14.29 2.25 6.16
CA ALA A 171 13.28 1.23 6.43
C ALA A 171 13.59 0.45 7.72
N LYS A 172 14.85 0.02 7.88
CA LYS A 172 15.32 -0.71 9.07
C LYS A 172 15.28 0.17 10.32
N GLU A 173 15.69 1.42 10.23
CA GLU A 173 15.68 2.35 11.37
C GLU A 173 14.25 2.67 11.84
N ILE A 174 13.32 2.87 10.91
CA ILE A 174 11.88 3.01 11.21
C ILE A 174 11.37 1.77 11.95
N CYS A 175 11.69 0.57 11.45
CA CYS A 175 11.30 -0.68 12.11
C CYS A 175 11.88 -0.79 13.53
N ARG A 176 13.17 -0.47 13.69
CA ARG A 176 13.87 -0.49 14.98
C ARG A 176 13.22 0.44 16.00
N ARG A 177 12.86 1.67 15.60
CA ARG A 177 12.18 2.64 16.47
C ARG A 177 10.79 2.20 16.87
N GLY A 178 10.02 1.64 15.93
CA GLY A 178 8.72 1.04 16.23
C GLY A 178 8.82 -0.07 17.27
N MET A 179 9.79 -0.97 17.10
CA MET A 179 10.07 -2.05 18.07
C MET A 179 10.51 -1.53 19.44
N GLU A 180 11.31 -0.47 19.48
CA GLU A 180 11.74 0.16 20.73
C GLU A 180 10.54 0.70 21.54
N ILE A 181 9.55 1.30 20.89
CA ILE A 181 8.33 1.77 21.55
C ILE A 181 7.52 0.59 22.11
N ILE A 182 7.36 -0.47 21.32
CA ILE A 182 6.65 -1.68 21.74
C ILE A 182 7.33 -2.28 22.98
N ASN A 183 8.65 -2.42 22.96
CA ASN A 183 9.42 -3.04 24.04
C ASN A 183 9.48 -2.17 25.31
N LYS A 184 9.65 -0.85 25.18
CA LYS A 184 9.62 0.07 26.34
C LYS A 184 8.26 0.09 27.04
N SER A 185 7.18 -0.17 26.31
CA SER A 185 5.83 -0.31 26.90
C SER A 185 5.65 -1.60 27.72
N GLN A 186 6.62 -2.53 27.69
CA GLN A 186 6.60 -3.80 28.42
C GLN A 186 7.54 -3.82 29.65
N GLY A 187 8.42 -2.84 29.83
CA GLY A 187 9.44 -2.83 30.90
C GLY A 187 9.46 -1.54 31.72
N THR A 188 9.73 -1.66 33.02
CA THR A 188 9.97 -0.55 33.96
C THR A 188 11.03 0.43 33.43
N VAL A 189 10.77 1.71 33.67
CA VAL A 189 11.53 2.90 33.25
C VAL A 189 13.05 2.69 33.27
N SER A 190 13.66 2.67 32.09
CA SER A 190 15.09 2.95 31.93
C SER A 190 15.24 4.43 31.57
N ASN A 191 15.84 5.21 32.48
CA ASN A 191 16.19 6.63 32.33
C ASN A 191 17.32 6.83 31.30
N ARG A 192 17.07 6.50 30.03
CA ARG A 192 17.84 7.09 28.92
C ARG A 192 17.07 8.29 28.40
N PRO A 193 17.70 9.48 28.27
CA PRO A 193 17.04 10.61 27.65
C PRO A 193 16.54 10.18 26.28
N LEU A 194 15.29 10.54 25.96
CA LEU A 194 14.83 10.57 24.58
C LEU A 194 15.78 11.52 23.86
N LEU A 195 16.70 11.00 23.06
CA LEU A 195 17.35 11.83 22.05
C LEU A 195 16.22 12.52 21.29
N ASN A 196 16.37 13.82 21.07
CA ASN A 196 15.38 14.65 20.41
C ASN A 196 15.41 14.33 18.90
N VAL A 197 15.02 13.12 18.50
CA VAL A 197 15.26 12.56 17.14
C VAL A 197 14.12 12.83 16.16
N ASP A 198 13.20 13.74 16.49
CA ASP A 198 12.12 14.11 15.58
C ASP A 198 12.54 15.19 14.56
N LYS A 199 13.74 15.78 14.67
CA LYS A 199 14.21 16.83 13.75
C LYS A 199 15.12 16.36 12.60
N ASP A 200 15.81 15.23 12.76
CA ASP A 200 16.91 14.87 11.85
C ASP A 200 16.58 13.72 10.89
N PHE A 201 15.35 13.19 10.91
CA PHE A 201 14.96 12.05 10.06
C PHE A 201 14.05 12.43 8.87
N PHE A 202 13.54 13.66 8.85
CA PHE A 202 12.67 14.18 7.78
C PHE A 202 13.27 15.45 7.12
N ILE A 203 14.59 15.49 6.95
CA ILE A 203 15.28 16.47 6.11
C ILE A 203 15.87 15.75 4.91
#